data_AF-A0A1E7N8G1-F1
#
_entry.id   AF-A0A1E7N8G1-F1
#
_cell.length_a   1.000
_cell.length_b   1.000
_cell.length_c   1.000
_cell.angle_alpha   90.00
_cell.angle_beta   90.00
_cell.angle_gamma   90.00
#
_symmetry.space_group_name_H-M   'P 1'
#
loop_
_entity.id
_entity.type
_entity.pdbx_description
1 polymer ?
#
loop_
_entity_poly.entity_id
_entity_poly.type
_entity_poly.pdbx_seq_one_letter_code
_entity_poly.pdbx_strand_id
1 'polypeptide(L)'
;MVSITLDAERRVRADAARVRVAAVDALRSLGFRVTSEMATVVEAQRGSAVRSAMLLPDEVPLAIRVLFAGGPDGADPHTTVSVHLTDRAVSVVALGVQSPYVEAYRSALLTLDRTLAGLDPDADFPQPRWWARAPQAETLARHHQTGERVVGGVASLINERLSGGPRATGPSLWAGIQGVVFRSREGFVAVDRNALPGLLSIPVMMSRRPDGVPERLGSGVAQLAATVEGFLAAVGVGVADVPVGEEHRAAFEFLYRQFGIRSRLPVRTLCTCRDCRQTKVVNLDLQRLRERRRRLKTIQSVLRAAHSKDGEIHPFQIFGAFFQHGKVEPDFICSRCESTEADEQPVTFCPGCGDMRTEGALISCGECGYDFEALVAGLAVWNVAPPPAVVPPAVPPAPPIPPVPLVPPVPPIPPVPLVPPVPPVAPPAPVAPPSPVVAPRPAVPAPPAVPPMPATVPTPTAPTAPTAPTAPPGFGPPSEGFAPPPPPTCAICGISYPVLWAVQVLDGPNPRPLTVCRTSQRCSPPSVATPVRIRT
;
A
#
# COMPACT_ATOMS: atom_id res chain seq x y z
N MET A 1 5.06 -20.56 -15.60
CA MET A 1 5.53 -19.55 -16.58
C MET A 1 7.02 -19.36 -16.38
N VAL A 2 7.79 -19.21 -17.46
CA VAL A 2 9.20 -18.86 -17.35
C VAL A 2 9.27 -17.45 -16.77
N SER A 3 9.99 -17.30 -15.67
CA SER A 3 10.37 -15.99 -15.12
C SER A 3 11.89 -15.92 -15.10
N ILE A 4 12.44 -14.82 -15.62
CA ILE A 4 13.86 -14.50 -15.51
C ILE A 4 14.06 -13.81 -14.18
N THR A 5 15.00 -14.35 -13.41
CA THR A 5 15.35 -13.85 -12.10
C THR A 5 16.83 -13.50 -12.05
N LEU A 6 17.15 -12.40 -11.37
CA LEU A 6 18.50 -12.04 -10.97
C LEU A 6 18.57 -12.00 -9.45
N ASP A 7 19.55 -12.71 -8.91
CA ASP A 7 19.92 -12.63 -7.50
C ASP A 7 21.31 -12.01 -7.35
N ALA A 8 21.48 -11.17 -6.34
CA ALA A 8 22.76 -10.59 -5.97
C ALA A 8 22.87 -10.50 -4.45
N GLU A 9 24.07 -10.74 -3.93
CA GLU A 9 24.42 -10.48 -2.53
C GLU A 9 25.49 -9.38 -2.49
N ARG A 10 25.33 -8.42 -1.59
CA ARG A 10 26.27 -7.31 -1.37
C ARG A 10 26.59 -7.25 0.11
N ARG A 11 27.82 -6.90 0.45
CA ARG A 11 28.22 -6.62 1.83
C ARG A 11 28.72 -5.19 1.89
N VAL A 12 28.25 -4.45 2.87
CA VAL A 12 28.52 -3.01 3.03
C VAL A 12 28.85 -2.75 4.49
N ARG A 13 29.99 -2.10 4.79
CA ARG A 13 30.40 -1.66 6.13
C ARG A 13 29.62 -0.43 6.59
N ALA A 14 28.30 -0.58 6.69
CA ALA A 14 27.40 0.42 7.22
C ALA A 14 26.23 -0.24 7.94
N ASP A 15 25.58 0.51 8.83
CA ASP A 15 24.40 0.06 9.55
C ASP A 15 23.22 -0.21 8.59
N ALA A 16 22.40 -1.21 8.93
CA ALA A 16 21.32 -1.67 8.06
C ALA A 16 20.28 -0.58 7.79
N ALA A 17 20.06 0.34 8.73
CA ALA A 17 19.11 1.44 8.57
C ALA A 17 19.57 2.42 7.49
N ARG A 18 20.84 2.84 7.51
CA ARG A 18 21.43 3.73 6.50
C ARG A 18 21.51 3.07 5.13
N VAL A 19 21.94 1.80 5.08
CA VAL A 19 21.98 1.01 3.84
C VAL A 19 20.59 0.91 3.21
N ARG A 20 19.57 0.66 4.03
CA ARG A 20 18.17 0.59 3.60
C ARG A 20 17.64 1.91 3.06
N VAL A 21 17.91 3.04 3.73
CA VAL A 21 17.52 4.38 3.26
C VAL A 21 18.14 4.65 1.89
N ALA A 22 19.45 4.42 1.75
CA ALA A 22 20.16 4.61 0.49
C ALA A 22 19.62 3.71 -0.63
N ALA A 23 19.34 2.44 -0.34
CA ALA A 23 18.74 1.52 -1.30
C ALA A 23 17.34 1.97 -1.75
N VAL A 24 16.50 2.43 -0.81
CA VAL A 24 15.17 2.97 -1.14
C VAL A 24 15.28 4.19 -2.06
N ASP A 25 16.20 5.11 -1.77
CA ASP A 25 16.40 6.30 -2.61
C ASP A 25 16.93 5.93 -4.01
N ALA A 26 17.83 4.95 -4.12
CA ALA A 26 18.29 4.41 -5.40
C ALA A 26 17.14 3.82 -6.22
N LEU A 27 16.29 2.99 -5.60
CA LEU A 27 15.12 2.39 -6.26
C LEU A 27 14.14 3.47 -6.75
N ARG A 28 13.92 4.51 -5.95
CA ARG A 28 13.07 5.63 -6.34
C ARG A 28 13.63 6.40 -7.52
N SER A 29 14.94 6.66 -7.53
CA SER A 29 15.60 7.33 -8.66
C SER A 29 15.51 6.56 -9.98
N LEU A 30 15.35 5.23 -9.89
CA LEU A 30 15.11 4.33 -11.02
C LEU A 30 13.63 4.23 -11.44
N GLY A 31 12.73 5.03 -10.84
CA GLY A 31 11.30 5.00 -11.11
C GLY A 31 10.55 3.83 -10.46
N PHE A 32 11.14 3.12 -9.51
CA PHE A 32 10.40 2.10 -8.76
C PHE A 32 9.45 2.76 -7.77
N ARG A 33 8.21 2.26 -7.74
CA ARG A 33 7.25 2.51 -6.65
C ARG A 33 7.51 1.51 -5.54
N VAL A 34 7.92 1.99 -4.37
CA VAL A 34 8.04 1.17 -3.17
C VAL A 34 6.64 0.71 -2.75
N THR A 35 6.42 -0.60 -2.75
CA THR A 35 5.14 -1.21 -2.38
C THR A 35 5.11 -1.69 -0.94
N SER A 36 6.27 -2.05 -0.38
CA SER A 36 6.42 -2.38 1.03
C SER A 36 7.81 -1.96 1.50
N GLU A 37 7.89 -1.42 2.70
CA GLU A 37 9.14 -0.99 3.32
C GLU A 37 9.07 -1.31 4.81
N MET A 38 9.92 -2.24 5.23
CA MET A 38 10.07 -2.72 6.60
C MET A 38 11.55 -2.58 7.00
N ALA A 39 11.93 -3.01 8.21
CA ALA A 39 13.30 -2.84 8.70
C ALA A 39 14.31 -3.69 7.90
N THR A 40 13.94 -4.92 7.55
CA THR A 40 14.81 -5.91 6.86
C THR A 40 14.40 -6.19 5.44
N VAL A 41 13.28 -5.63 4.96
CA VAL A 41 12.81 -5.89 3.60
C VAL A 41 12.22 -4.65 2.94
N VAL A 42 12.62 -4.42 1.70
CA VAL A 42 12.04 -3.44 0.79
C VAL A 42 11.55 -4.18 -0.45
N GLU A 43 10.28 -4.00 -0.79
CA GLU A 43 9.70 -4.46 -2.05
C GLU A 43 9.28 -3.25 -2.88
N ALA A 44 9.70 -3.23 -4.14
CA ALA A 44 9.36 -2.16 -5.07
C ALA A 44 9.04 -2.71 -6.46
N GLN A 45 8.28 -1.94 -7.23
CA GLN A 45 7.81 -2.34 -8.55
C GLN A 45 7.97 -1.19 -9.55
N ARG A 46 8.35 -1.51 -10.78
CA ARG A 46 8.45 -0.56 -11.91
C ARG A 46 7.68 -1.09 -13.10
N GLY A 47 7.22 -0.19 -13.97
CA GLY A 47 6.59 -0.53 -15.25
C GLY A 47 5.17 -1.09 -15.12
N SER A 48 4.55 -1.38 -16.27
CA SER A 48 3.23 -2.02 -16.31
C SER A 48 3.15 -3.01 -17.45
N ALA A 49 2.39 -4.09 -17.27
CA ALA A 49 2.18 -5.09 -18.32
C ALA A 49 1.52 -4.48 -19.57
N VAL A 50 0.62 -3.50 -19.39
CA VAL A 50 -0.06 -2.80 -20.48
C VAL A 50 0.94 -1.97 -21.30
N ARG A 51 1.82 -1.22 -20.64
CA ARG A 51 2.86 -0.42 -21.30
C ARG A 51 3.93 -1.27 -21.97
N SER A 52 4.30 -2.40 -21.36
CA SER A 52 5.22 -3.35 -21.98
C SER A 52 4.63 -4.01 -23.24
N ALA A 53 3.32 -4.23 -23.30
CA ALA A 53 2.66 -4.69 -24.54
C ALA A 53 2.74 -3.64 -25.67
N MET A 54 2.94 -2.36 -25.35
CA MET A 54 3.20 -1.28 -26.31
C MET A 54 4.68 -1.17 -26.69
N LEU A 55 5.54 -2.12 -26.28
CA LEU A 55 6.96 -2.21 -26.62
C LEU A 55 7.79 -0.98 -26.20
N LEU A 56 7.39 -0.27 -25.13
CA LEU A 56 8.21 0.80 -24.55
C LEU A 56 9.36 0.18 -23.72
N PRO A 57 10.63 0.32 -24.16
CA PRO A 57 11.75 -0.44 -23.60
C PRO A 57 12.05 -0.10 -22.13
N ASP A 58 11.82 1.14 -21.70
CA ASP A 58 12.09 1.59 -20.33
C ASP A 58 11.01 1.16 -19.32
N GLU A 59 9.86 0.68 -19.82
CA GLU A 59 8.65 0.43 -19.02
C GLU A 59 8.36 -1.07 -18.79
N VAL A 60 9.40 -1.90 -18.93
CA VAL A 60 9.31 -3.33 -18.60
C VAL A 60 8.85 -3.51 -17.14
N PRO A 61 7.85 -4.38 -16.90
CA PRO A 61 7.28 -4.59 -15.57
C PRO A 61 8.23 -5.42 -14.70
N LEU A 62 8.89 -4.77 -13.76
CA LEU A 62 9.85 -5.38 -12.83
C LEU A 62 9.30 -5.38 -11.40
N ALA A 63 9.69 -6.40 -10.64
CA ALA A 63 9.64 -6.41 -9.19
C ALA A 63 11.07 -6.55 -8.66
N ILE A 64 11.38 -5.79 -7.62
CA ILE A 64 12.60 -5.96 -6.84
C ILE A 64 12.23 -6.19 -5.38
N ARG A 65 12.90 -7.15 -4.77
CA ARG A 65 12.93 -7.33 -3.33
C ARG A 65 14.37 -7.17 -2.87
N VAL A 66 14.57 -6.36 -1.85
CA VAL A 66 15.86 -6.15 -1.20
C VAL A 66 15.72 -6.56 0.24
N LEU A 67 16.53 -7.51 0.68
CA LEU A 67 16.62 -7.96 2.07
C LEU A 67 17.88 -7.38 2.72
N PHE A 68 17.79 -6.99 3.97
CA PHE A 68 18.87 -6.42 4.76
C PHE A 68 19.07 -7.29 6.00
N ALA A 69 20.27 -7.84 6.16
CA ALA A 69 20.67 -8.58 7.34
C ALA A 69 21.88 -7.90 7.98
N GLY A 70 21.71 -7.40 9.20
CA GLY A 70 22.82 -6.85 9.98
C GLY A 70 23.76 -7.97 10.45
N GLY A 71 25.06 -7.68 10.45
CA GLY A 71 26.08 -8.56 11.00
C GLY A 71 25.89 -8.78 12.50
N PRO A 72 26.30 -9.95 13.02
CA PRO A 72 26.19 -10.26 14.45
C PRO A 72 27.12 -9.41 15.33
N ASP A 73 28.19 -8.84 14.75
CA ASP A 73 29.25 -8.16 15.49
C ASP A 73 29.01 -6.64 15.55
N GLY A 74 28.66 -6.13 16.73
CA GLY A 74 28.42 -4.70 16.95
C GLY A 74 29.66 -3.81 16.86
N ALA A 75 30.86 -4.37 16.72
CA ALA A 75 32.13 -3.63 16.63
C ALA A 75 32.46 -3.15 15.20
N ASP A 76 31.99 -3.87 14.18
CA ASP A 76 32.15 -3.50 12.77
C ASP A 76 30.81 -3.74 12.05
N PRO A 77 29.92 -2.73 12.04
CA PRO A 77 28.58 -2.88 11.51
C PRO A 77 28.66 -3.11 10.00
N HIS A 78 28.53 -4.37 9.61
CA HIS A 78 28.35 -4.76 8.23
C HIS A 78 26.89 -5.15 8.00
N THR A 79 26.38 -4.82 6.82
CA THR A 79 25.05 -5.23 6.37
C THR A 79 25.19 -6.06 5.11
N THR A 80 24.60 -7.25 5.13
CA THR A 80 24.40 -8.07 3.94
C THR A 80 23.10 -7.65 3.27
N VAL A 81 23.18 -7.24 2.01
CA VAL A 81 22.05 -6.84 1.17
C VAL A 81 21.81 -7.94 0.14
N SER A 82 20.68 -8.63 0.21
CA SER A 82 20.27 -9.62 -0.79
C SER A 82 19.22 -9.02 -1.71
N VAL A 83 19.55 -8.92 -3.00
CA VAL A 83 18.71 -8.34 -4.04
C VAL A 83 18.12 -9.45 -4.89
N HIS A 84 16.81 -9.43 -5.08
CA HIS A 84 16.06 -10.35 -5.90
C HIS A 84 15.19 -9.59 -6.90
N LEU A 85 15.54 -9.65 -8.17
CA LEU A 85 14.84 -9.01 -9.29
C LEU A 85 14.08 -10.05 -10.08
N THR A 86 12.80 -9.80 -10.33
CA THR A 86 11.89 -10.71 -11.05
C THR A 86 11.03 -9.98 -12.06
N ASP A 87 10.67 -10.68 -13.13
CA ASP A 87 9.78 -10.14 -14.15
C ASP A 87 8.35 -10.30 -13.65
N ARG A 88 7.53 -9.27 -13.87
CA ARG A 88 6.11 -9.32 -13.50
C ARG A 88 5.20 -9.60 -14.68
N ALA A 89 5.70 -9.45 -15.90
CA ALA A 89 4.96 -9.91 -17.06
C ALA A 89 4.89 -11.43 -16.97
N VAL A 90 3.67 -11.92 -16.75
CA VAL A 90 3.28 -13.26 -17.17
C VAL A 90 3.62 -13.35 -18.65
N SER A 91 4.81 -13.85 -18.98
CA SER A 91 5.35 -13.84 -20.35
C SER A 91 4.56 -14.85 -21.18
N VAL A 92 3.36 -14.46 -21.60
CA VAL A 92 2.68 -15.03 -22.76
C VAL A 92 3.36 -14.54 -24.04
N VAL A 93 4.15 -13.47 -23.93
CA VAL A 93 4.89 -12.88 -25.03
C VAL A 93 6.20 -13.64 -25.22
N ALA A 94 6.22 -14.44 -26.30
CA ALA A 94 7.31 -14.96 -27.11
C ALA A 94 8.71 -15.10 -26.48
N LEU A 95 9.27 -16.31 -26.62
CA LEU A 95 10.71 -16.57 -26.68
C LEU A 95 11.37 -15.51 -27.59
N GLY A 96 12.03 -14.50 -26.99
CA GLY A 96 12.63 -13.39 -27.74
C GLY A 96 12.71 -12.06 -26.98
N VAL A 97 11.86 -11.83 -25.96
CA VAL A 97 11.80 -10.54 -25.22
C VAL A 97 12.70 -10.54 -23.97
N GLN A 98 13.74 -11.37 -23.91
CA GLN A 98 14.60 -11.46 -22.72
C GLN A 98 15.59 -10.29 -22.60
N SER A 99 16.10 -9.80 -23.72
CA SER A 99 17.16 -8.77 -23.74
C SER A 99 16.76 -7.47 -22.98
N PRO A 100 15.54 -6.92 -23.15
CA PRO A 100 15.13 -5.73 -22.40
C PRO A 100 15.09 -5.95 -20.87
N TYR A 101 14.67 -7.12 -20.40
CA TYR A 101 14.67 -7.43 -18.95
C TYR A 101 16.09 -7.57 -18.41
N VAL A 102 16.97 -8.24 -19.15
CA VAL A 102 18.38 -8.39 -18.75
C VAL A 102 19.05 -7.02 -18.62
N GLU A 103 18.83 -6.13 -19.59
CA GLU A 103 19.38 -4.77 -19.55
C GLU A 103 18.78 -3.96 -18.39
N ALA A 104 17.48 -4.03 -18.18
CA ALA A 104 16.82 -3.33 -17.09
C ALA A 104 17.26 -3.82 -15.70
N TYR A 105 17.48 -5.13 -15.52
CA TYR A 105 18.03 -5.69 -14.29
C TYR A 105 19.45 -5.24 -14.03
N ARG A 106 20.32 -5.25 -15.06
CA ARG A 106 21.70 -4.76 -14.94
C ARG A 106 21.73 -3.28 -14.58
N SER A 107 20.93 -2.46 -15.25
CA SER A 107 20.83 -1.02 -14.96
C SER A 107 20.36 -0.76 -13.52
N ALA A 108 19.35 -1.49 -13.06
CA ALA A 108 18.85 -1.38 -11.68
C ALA A 108 19.93 -1.79 -10.65
N LEU A 109 20.59 -2.94 -10.86
CA LEU A 109 21.64 -3.43 -9.98
C LEU A 109 22.86 -2.50 -9.97
N LEU A 110 23.33 -2.02 -11.13
CA LEU A 110 24.46 -1.11 -11.24
C LEU A 110 24.22 0.23 -10.53
N THR A 111 22.98 0.70 -10.52
CA THR A 111 22.63 1.95 -9.82
C THR A 111 22.59 1.71 -8.32
N LEU A 112 22.02 0.58 -7.88
CA LEU A 112 22.06 0.18 -6.47
C LEU A 112 23.51 -0.01 -5.99
N ASP A 113 24.35 -0.72 -6.75
CA ASP A 113 25.76 -0.93 -6.45
C ASP A 113 26.53 0.39 -6.33
N ARG A 114 26.30 1.35 -7.24
CA ARG A 114 26.89 2.71 -7.13
C ARG A 114 26.47 3.43 -5.84
N THR A 115 25.20 3.33 -5.46
CA THR A 115 24.71 3.93 -4.21
C THR A 115 25.30 3.26 -2.98
N LEU A 116 25.41 1.92 -2.98
CA LEU A 116 26.02 1.15 -1.89
C LEU A 116 27.53 1.42 -1.77
N ALA A 117 28.25 1.52 -2.89
CA ALA A 117 29.66 1.91 -2.91
C ALA A 117 29.89 3.34 -2.39
N GLY A 118 28.90 4.23 -2.49
CA GLY A 118 28.94 5.54 -1.86
C GLY A 118 28.90 5.49 -0.32
N LEU A 119 28.38 4.40 0.26
CA LEU A 119 28.41 4.16 1.70
C LEU A 119 29.68 3.40 2.14
N ASP A 120 30.17 2.49 1.30
CA ASP A 120 31.37 1.69 1.53
C ASP A 120 32.24 1.66 0.26
N PRO A 121 33.18 2.61 0.10
CA PRO A 121 34.02 2.72 -1.10
C PRO A 121 34.93 1.51 -1.35
N ASP A 122 35.21 0.72 -0.30
CA ASP A 122 36.06 -0.47 -0.36
C ASP A 122 35.26 -1.75 -0.62
N ALA A 123 33.93 -1.64 -0.77
CA ALA A 123 33.09 -2.80 -1.00
C ALA A 123 33.35 -3.43 -2.37
N ASP A 124 33.69 -4.73 -2.36
CA ASP A 124 33.74 -5.55 -3.57
C ASP A 124 32.42 -6.31 -3.74
N PHE A 125 31.79 -6.14 -4.90
CA PHE A 125 30.47 -6.70 -5.17
C PHE A 125 30.56 -7.89 -6.14
N PRO A 126 30.23 -9.11 -5.70
CA PRO A 126 30.32 -10.29 -6.56
C PRO A 126 29.35 -10.20 -7.74
N GLN A 127 29.70 -10.91 -8.82
CA GLN A 127 28.84 -10.99 -10.00
C GLN A 127 27.45 -11.55 -9.64
N PRO A 128 26.36 -10.98 -10.18
CA PRO A 128 25.02 -11.46 -9.92
C PRO A 128 24.80 -12.86 -10.52
N ARG A 129 23.94 -13.64 -9.86
CA ARG A 129 23.50 -14.95 -10.33
C ARG A 129 22.22 -14.81 -11.15
N TRP A 130 22.26 -15.29 -12.39
CA TRP A 130 21.10 -15.35 -13.27
C TRP A 130 20.51 -16.75 -13.23
N TRP A 131 19.18 -16.83 -13.19
CA TRP A 131 18.49 -18.09 -13.42
C TRP A 131 17.11 -17.83 -14.02
N ALA A 132 16.68 -18.78 -14.85
CA ALA A 132 15.33 -18.80 -15.41
C ALA A 132 14.60 -19.98 -14.80
N ARG A 133 13.43 -19.73 -14.19
CA ARG A 133 12.58 -20.83 -13.72
C ARG A 133 11.90 -21.45 -14.93
N ALA A 134 12.52 -22.45 -15.55
CA ALA A 134 11.88 -23.17 -16.64
C ALA A 134 10.59 -23.83 -16.11
N PRO A 135 9.41 -23.58 -16.73
CA PRO A 135 8.30 -24.50 -16.56
C PRO A 135 8.73 -25.83 -17.18
N GLN A 136 8.25 -26.95 -16.64
CA GLN A 136 8.25 -28.22 -17.37
C GLN A 136 7.65 -27.91 -18.76
N ALA A 137 8.45 -27.93 -19.82
CA ALA A 137 8.06 -27.37 -21.12
C ALA A 137 6.77 -27.99 -21.69
N GLU A 138 6.46 -29.23 -21.30
CA GLU A 138 5.23 -29.94 -21.65
C GLU A 138 3.93 -29.33 -21.08
N THR A 139 3.96 -28.72 -19.89
CA THR A 139 2.73 -28.12 -19.31
C THR A 139 2.37 -26.82 -20.00
N LEU A 140 3.33 -26.02 -20.44
CA LEU A 140 3.07 -24.77 -21.15
C LEU A 140 2.43 -25.02 -22.53
N ALA A 141 2.84 -26.08 -23.24
CA ALA A 141 2.24 -26.49 -24.50
C ALA A 141 0.77 -26.93 -24.34
N ARG A 142 0.42 -27.67 -23.27
CA ARG A 142 -0.98 -28.04 -22.95
C ARG A 142 -1.83 -26.84 -22.52
N HIS A 143 -1.24 -25.88 -21.83
CA HIS A 143 -1.95 -24.66 -21.42
C HIS A 143 -2.21 -23.68 -22.57
N HIS A 144 -1.40 -23.67 -23.64
CA HIS A 144 -1.68 -22.90 -24.85
C HIS A 144 -2.95 -23.39 -25.57
N GLN A 145 -3.19 -24.70 -25.65
CA GLN A 145 -4.44 -25.26 -26.21
C GLN A 145 -5.66 -25.03 -25.32
N THR A 146 -5.47 -24.80 -24.01
CA THR A 146 -6.56 -24.54 -23.06
C THR A 146 -6.80 -23.04 -22.82
N GLY A 147 -5.93 -22.18 -23.38
CA GLY A 147 -5.83 -20.75 -23.09
C GLY A 147 -7.07 -19.93 -23.47
N GLU A 148 -7.85 -20.34 -24.47
CA GLU A 148 -9.05 -19.62 -24.89
C GLU A 148 -10.22 -19.71 -23.89
N ARG A 149 -10.29 -20.76 -23.06
CA ARG A 149 -11.34 -20.89 -22.02
C ARG A 149 -10.98 -20.23 -20.69
N VAL A 150 -9.70 -19.96 -20.45
CA VAL A 150 -9.17 -19.45 -19.19
C VAL A 150 -9.18 -17.91 -19.11
N VAL A 151 -9.38 -17.22 -20.23
CA VAL A 151 -9.51 -15.75 -20.30
C VAL A 151 -10.64 -15.23 -19.39
N GLY A 152 -11.71 -15.99 -19.16
CA GLY A 152 -12.78 -15.63 -18.22
C GLY A 152 -12.41 -15.70 -16.73
N GLY A 153 -11.60 -16.69 -16.32
CA GLY A 153 -11.17 -16.87 -14.93
C GLY A 153 -9.94 -16.03 -14.55
N VAL A 154 -9.06 -15.75 -15.52
CA VAL A 154 -7.93 -14.84 -15.33
C VAL A 154 -8.41 -13.38 -15.30
N ALA A 155 -9.49 -13.05 -16.02
CA ALA A 155 -10.12 -11.74 -15.90
C ALA A 155 -10.63 -11.45 -14.48
N SER A 156 -11.09 -12.42 -13.67
CA SER A 156 -11.55 -12.15 -12.30
C SER A 156 -10.38 -11.93 -11.32
N LEU A 157 -9.28 -12.69 -11.45
CA LEU A 157 -8.04 -12.48 -10.67
C LEU A 157 -7.30 -11.19 -11.07
N ILE A 158 -7.29 -10.87 -12.37
CA ILE A 158 -6.82 -9.59 -12.88
C ILE A 158 -7.77 -8.49 -12.44
N ASN A 159 -9.09 -8.70 -12.42
CA ASN A 159 -10.05 -7.73 -11.93
C ASN A 159 -9.89 -7.52 -10.43
N GLU A 160 -9.58 -8.52 -9.61
CA GLU A 160 -9.32 -8.35 -8.17
C GLU A 160 -8.00 -7.59 -7.91
N ARG A 161 -6.97 -7.83 -8.72
CA ARG A 161 -5.69 -7.09 -8.69
C ARG A 161 -5.75 -5.68 -9.29
N LEU A 162 -6.53 -5.47 -10.35
CA LEU A 162 -6.77 -4.16 -10.98
C LEU A 162 -7.82 -3.35 -10.23
N SER A 163 -8.77 -4.01 -9.55
CA SER A 163 -9.77 -3.37 -8.67
C SER A 163 -9.18 -2.91 -7.34
N GLY A 164 -7.85 -2.94 -7.18
CA GLY A 164 -7.13 -2.46 -6.01
C GLY A 164 -7.72 -3.00 -4.71
N GLY A 165 -7.90 -4.32 -4.61
CA GLY A 165 -8.14 -5.00 -3.33
C GLY A 165 -7.17 -4.47 -2.25
N PRO A 166 -7.53 -4.58 -0.95
CA PRO A 166 -6.75 -3.97 0.14
C PRO A 166 -5.27 -4.21 -0.12
N ARG A 167 -4.53 -3.14 -0.45
CA ARG A 167 -3.11 -3.25 -0.78
C ARG A 167 -2.51 -3.97 0.41
N ALA A 168 -1.93 -5.16 0.19
CA ALA A 168 -1.26 -5.87 1.26
C ALA A 168 -0.25 -4.90 1.85
N THR A 169 -0.49 -4.43 3.07
CA THR A 169 0.30 -3.37 3.71
C THR A 169 1.63 -3.90 4.25
N GLY A 170 1.93 -5.17 4.01
CA GLY A 170 3.18 -5.83 4.40
C GLY A 170 3.86 -6.53 3.22
N PRO A 171 5.11 -6.95 3.41
CA PRO A 171 5.86 -7.73 2.44
C PRO A 171 5.09 -8.97 2.00
N SER A 172 5.23 -9.34 0.74
CA SER A 172 4.57 -10.52 0.19
C SER A 172 4.95 -11.84 0.88
N LEU A 173 6.10 -11.87 1.57
CA LEU A 173 6.53 -12.99 2.43
C LEU A 173 5.59 -13.23 3.63
N TRP A 174 4.80 -12.24 4.04
CA TRP A 174 3.90 -12.35 5.20
C TRP A 174 2.45 -12.63 4.79
N ALA A 175 2.19 -12.97 3.52
CA ALA A 175 0.84 -13.13 3.00
C ALA A 175 0.02 -14.21 3.74
N GLY A 176 0.68 -15.22 4.31
CA GLY A 176 0.06 -16.31 5.08
C GLY A 176 -0.06 -16.05 6.58
N ILE A 177 0.52 -14.96 7.11
CA ILE A 177 0.49 -14.66 8.55
C ILE A 177 -0.88 -14.11 8.95
N GLN A 178 -1.47 -14.70 10.00
CA GLN A 178 -2.76 -14.35 10.56
C GLN A 178 -2.67 -13.41 11.78
N GLY A 179 -1.53 -13.44 12.47
CA GLY A 179 -1.26 -12.62 13.65
C GLY A 179 0.10 -12.96 14.25
N VAL A 180 0.49 -12.22 15.29
CA VAL A 180 1.76 -12.39 16.00
C VAL A 180 1.49 -12.38 17.50
N VAL A 181 2.12 -13.28 18.23
CA VAL A 181 2.13 -13.31 19.69
C VAL A 181 3.56 -13.04 20.14
N PHE A 182 3.78 -11.89 20.78
CA PHE A 182 5.04 -11.56 21.42
C PHE A 182 5.05 -12.13 22.83
N ARG A 183 6.10 -12.88 23.21
CA ARG A 183 6.23 -13.47 24.54
C ARG A 183 7.45 -12.94 25.28
N SER A 184 7.24 -12.52 26.52
CA SER A 184 8.29 -12.12 27.47
C SER A 184 8.03 -12.80 28.82
N ARG A 185 8.97 -12.66 29.76
CA ARG A 185 8.78 -13.09 31.15
C ARG A 185 7.63 -12.33 31.85
N GLU A 186 7.37 -11.10 31.42
CA GLU A 186 6.29 -10.25 31.95
C GLU A 186 4.90 -10.65 31.43
N GLY A 187 4.82 -11.46 30.37
CA GLY A 187 3.55 -11.89 29.78
C GLY A 187 3.58 -11.98 28.25
N PHE A 188 2.45 -11.72 27.61
CA PHE A 188 2.32 -11.82 26.16
C PHE A 188 1.51 -10.67 25.56
N VAL A 189 1.75 -10.40 24.28
CA VAL A 189 1.01 -9.41 23.49
C VAL A 189 0.60 -10.05 22.18
N ALA A 190 -0.70 -10.17 21.94
CA ALA A 190 -1.23 -10.59 20.65
C ALA A 190 -1.48 -9.35 19.77
N VAL A 191 -0.91 -9.36 18.57
CA VAL A 191 -1.10 -8.32 17.56
C VAL A 191 -1.71 -8.98 16.32
N ASP A 192 -2.85 -8.44 15.87
CA ASP A 192 -3.51 -8.94 14.68
C ASP A 192 -2.74 -8.57 13.40
N ARG A 193 -3.02 -9.30 12.32
CA ARG A 193 -2.40 -9.08 11.00
C ARG A 193 -2.50 -7.62 10.51
N ASN A 194 -3.59 -6.91 10.79
CA ASN A 194 -3.81 -5.56 10.27
C ASN A 194 -3.05 -4.51 11.09
N ALA A 195 -2.85 -4.74 12.39
CA ALA A 195 -2.07 -3.88 13.27
C ALA A 195 -0.55 -4.03 13.05
N LEU A 196 -0.09 -5.23 12.68
CA LEU A 196 1.34 -5.56 12.57
C LEU A 196 2.14 -4.62 11.63
N PRO A 197 1.69 -4.28 10.41
CA PRO A 197 2.39 -3.32 9.56
C PRO A 197 2.50 -1.92 10.19
N GLY A 198 1.48 -1.50 10.94
CA GLY A 198 1.52 -0.22 11.65
C GLY A 198 2.61 -0.21 12.73
N LEU A 199 2.72 -1.28 13.50
CA LEU A 199 3.78 -1.47 14.49
C LEU A 199 5.17 -1.47 13.83
N LEU A 200 5.37 -2.27 12.78
CA LEU A 200 6.67 -2.41 12.09
C LEU A 200 7.04 -1.25 11.16
N SER A 201 6.11 -0.33 10.90
CA SER A 201 6.42 0.92 10.19
C SER A 201 7.17 1.95 11.06
N ILE A 202 7.10 1.83 12.39
CA ILE A 202 7.72 2.80 13.32
C ILE A 202 9.25 2.74 13.27
N PRO A 203 9.92 1.58 13.30
CA PRO A 203 11.37 1.47 13.11
C PRO A 203 11.84 2.09 11.78
N VAL A 204 11.04 1.95 10.72
CA VAL A 204 11.28 2.56 9.40
C VAL A 204 11.20 4.09 9.47
N MET A 205 10.22 4.64 10.19
CA MET A 205 10.10 6.09 10.41
C MET A 205 11.28 6.63 11.24
N MET A 206 11.66 5.93 12.32
CA MET A 206 12.75 6.32 13.20
C MET A 206 14.10 6.30 12.48
N SER A 207 14.38 5.29 11.65
CA SER A 207 15.63 5.24 10.88
C SER A 207 15.75 6.32 9.81
N ARG A 208 14.63 6.84 9.30
CA ARG A 208 14.65 7.99 8.37
C ARG A 208 14.86 9.32 9.09
N ARG A 209 14.51 9.39 10.37
CA ARG A 209 14.53 10.60 11.20
C ARG A 209 14.96 10.22 12.62
N PRO A 210 16.28 10.07 12.84
CA PRO A 210 16.80 9.72 14.15
C PRO A 210 16.64 10.86 15.17
N ASP A 211 16.29 12.08 14.74
CA ASP A 211 16.12 13.24 15.59
C ASP A 211 15.13 12.97 16.74
N GLY A 212 15.57 13.24 17.97
CA GLY A 212 14.78 13.04 19.19
C GLY A 212 14.72 11.60 19.71
N VAL A 213 15.36 10.64 19.04
CA VAL A 213 15.47 9.25 19.52
C VAL A 213 16.89 9.01 20.04
N PRO A 214 17.06 8.57 21.30
CA PRO A 214 18.37 8.15 21.79
C PRO A 214 18.94 7.02 20.92
N GLU A 215 20.20 7.13 20.49
CA GLU A 215 20.83 6.20 19.54
C GLU A 215 20.70 4.72 19.99
N ARG A 216 20.97 4.44 21.27
CA ARG A 216 20.82 3.08 21.84
C ARG A 216 19.40 2.52 21.75
N LEU A 217 18.39 3.38 21.89
CA LEU A 217 16.99 2.99 21.77
C LEU A 217 16.65 2.76 20.29
N GLY A 218 17.09 3.65 19.41
CA GLY A 218 16.93 3.50 17.95
C GLY A 218 17.54 2.20 17.44
N SER A 219 18.75 1.86 17.86
CA SER A 219 19.42 0.61 17.51
C SER A 219 18.69 -0.61 18.08
N GLY A 220 18.24 -0.54 19.35
CA GLY A 220 17.48 -1.62 19.97
C GLY A 220 16.13 -1.89 19.30
N VAL A 221 15.42 -0.84 18.87
CA VAL A 221 14.17 -0.95 18.11
C VAL A 221 14.42 -1.53 16.72
N ALA A 222 15.48 -1.11 16.03
CA ALA A 222 15.85 -1.66 14.73
C ALA A 222 16.23 -3.15 14.80
N GLN A 223 17.02 -3.55 15.80
CA GLN A 223 17.38 -4.94 16.05
C GLN A 223 16.16 -5.80 16.37
N LEU A 224 15.28 -5.34 17.28
CA LEU A 224 14.03 -6.02 17.58
C LEU A 224 13.18 -6.19 16.32
N ALA A 225 12.99 -5.14 15.52
CA ALA A 225 12.23 -5.21 14.28
C ALA A 225 12.82 -6.26 13.32
N ALA A 226 14.14 -6.30 13.18
CA ALA A 226 14.81 -7.31 12.37
C ALA A 226 14.58 -8.74 12.86
N THR A 227 14.66 -8.96 14.16
CA THR A 227 14.34 -10.24 14.79
C THR A 227 12.90 -10.65 14.48
N VAL A 228 11.93 -9.77 14.71
CA VAL A 228 10.51 -10.02 14.44
C VAL A 228 10.29 -10.38 12.97
N GLU A 229 10.85 -9.61 12.04
CA GLU A 229 10.70 -9.84 10.61
C GLU A 229 11.34 -11.16 10.17
N GLY A 230 12.47 -11.55 10.76
CA GLY A 230 13.09 -12.87 10.57
C GLY A 230 12.17 -14.01 11.00
N PHE A 231 11.52 -13.91 12.17
CA PHE A 231 10.52 -14.90 12.62
C PHE A 231 9.32 -14.96 11.67
N LEU A 232 8.80 -13.81 11.22
CA LEU A 232 7.67 -13.75 10.28
C LEU A 232 7.99 -14.43 8.93
N ALA A 233 9.20 -14.20 8.42
CA ALA A 233 9.66 -14.83 7.19
C ALA A 233 9.83 -16.36 7.34
N ALA A 234 10.22 -16.84 8.52
CA ALA A 234 10.42 -18.26 8.79
C ALA A 234 9.10 -19.05 8.97
N VAL A 235 8.08 -18.45 9.61
CA VAL A 235 6.79 -19.12 9.86
C VAL A 235 6.00 -19.32 8.56
N GLY A 236 5.97 -18.32 7.69
CA GLY A 236 5.28 -18.34 6.40
C GLY A 236 3.75 -18.30 6.47
N VAL A 237 3.12 -19.17 7.26
CA VAL A 237 1.65 -19.29 7.40
C VAL A 237 1.24 -19.49 8.86
N GLY A 238 0.18 -18.81 9.30
CA GLY A 238 -0.42 -19.00 10.64
C GLY A 238 -0.13 -17.86 11.62
N VAL A 239 -0.09 -18.17 12.92
CA VAL A 239 0.23 -17.21 13.98
C VAL A 239 1.70 -17.38 14.36
N ALA A 240 2.49 -16.30 14.24
CA ALA A 240 3.90 -16.33 14.61
C ALA A 240 4.06 -16.10 16.12
N ASP A 241 4.80 -16.97 16.79
CA ASP A 241 5.19 -16.81 18.20
C ASP A 241 6.61 -16.24 18.25
N VAL A 242 6.76 -15.02 18.77
CA VAL A 242 8.02 -14.27 18.75
C VAL A 242 8.51 -14.02 20.18
N PRO A 243 9.63 -14.64 20.59
CA PRO A 243 10.21 -14.37 21.88
C PRO A 243 10.81 -12.96 21.92
N VAL A 244 10.49 -12.21 22.96
CA VAL A 244 11.06 -10.90 23.28
C VAL A 244 11.95 -11.08 24.51
N GLY A 245 13.26 -11.19 24.27
CA GLY A 245 14.28 -11.27 25.32
C GLY A 245 14.30 -10.01 26.20
N GLU A 246 14.93 -10.13 27.38
CA GLU A 246 15.04 -9.03 28.34
C GLU A 246 15.77 -7.82 27.74
N GLU A 247 16.76 -8.07 26.88
CA GLU A 247 17.52 -7.08 26.13
C GLU A 247 16.67 -6.28 25.15
N HIS A 248 15.58 -6.86 24.65
CA HIS A 248 14.68 -6.21 23.69
C HIS A 248 13.38 -5.69 24.34
N ARG A 249 13.16 -5.96 25.63
CA ARG A 249 11.91 -5.59 26.33
C ARG A 249 11.65 -4.09 26.29
N ALA A 250 12.63 -3.26 26.64
CA ALA A 250 12.47 -1.81 26.64
C ALA A 250 12.20 -1.25 25.24
N ALA A 251 12.85 -1.81 24.22
CA ALA A 251 12.62 -1.44 22.82
C ALA A 251 11.21 -1.83 22.36
N PHE A 252 10.72 -3.02 22.75
CA PHE A 252 9.37 -3.46 22.44
C PHE A 252 8.30 -2.60 23.12
N GLU A 253 8.46 -2.30 24.41
CA GLU A 253 7.52 -1.46 25.15
C GLU A 253 7.45 -0.05 24.57
N PHE A 254 8.60 0.53 24.23
CA PHE A 254 8.66 1.80 23.53
C PHE A 254 7.94 1.75 22.18
N LEU A 255 8.24 0.74 21.37
CA LEU A 255 7.62 0.54 20.05
C LEU A 255 6.09 0.39 20.16
N TYR A 256 5.61 -0.40 21.12
CA TYR A 256 4.19 -0.63 21.36
C TYR A 256 3.48 0.64 21.86
N ARG A 257 4.12 1.42 22.73
CA ARG A 257 3.60 2.74 23.16
C ARG A 257 3.50 3.70 21.99
N GLN A 258 4.53 3.80 21.15
CA GLN A 258 4.50 4.66 19.95
C GLN A 258 3.39 4.24 18.98
N PHE A 259 3.15 2.94 18.83
CA PHE A 259 2.01 2.43 18.07
C PHE A 259 0.66 2.84 18.71
N GLY A 260 0.54 2.73 20.03
CA GLY A 260 -0.61 3.19 20.80
C GLY A 260 -0.88 4.70 20.64
N ILE A 261 0.15 5.54 20.67
CA ILE A 261 0.03 6.99 20.46
C ILE A 261 -0.46 7.27 19.03
N ARG A 262 0.21 6.71 18.01
CA ARG A 262 -0.10 6.99 16.61
C ARG A 262 -1.48 6.47 16.17
N SER A 263 -1.96 5.37 16.75
CA SER A 263 -3.31 4.85 16.49
C SER A 263 -4.43 5.73 17.04
N ARG A 264 -4.14 6.60 18.03
CA ARG A 264 -5.09 7.56 18.61
C ARG A 264 -5.05 8.94 17.93
N LEU A 265 -4.03 9.19 17.12
CA LEU A 265 -3.84 10.47 16.42
C LEU A 265 -4.33 10.40 14.97
N PRO A 266 -4.81 11.53 14.40
CA PRO A 266 -5.14 11.58 12.99
C PRO A 266 -3.85 11.46 12.16
N VAL A 267 -3.75 10.39 11.38
CA VAL A 267 -2.64 10.18 10.44
C VAL A 267 -3.00 10.77 9.08
N ARG A 268 -2.05 11.48 8.48
CA ARG A 268 -2.08 11.93 7.08
C ARG A 268 -0.79 11.53 6.39
N THR A 269 -0.75 11.69 5.09
CA THR A 269 0.48 11.47 4.31
C THR A 269 0.98 12.80 3.79
N LEU A 270 2.18 13.20 4.21
CA LEU A 270 2.94 14.27 3.58
C LEU A 270 3.54 13.73 2.29
N CYS A 271 3.13 14.28 1.16
CA CYS A 271 3.69 14.00 -0.14
C CYS A 271 4.66 15.13 -0.50
N THR A 272 5.94 14.82 -0.66
CA THR A 272 6.95 15.77 -1.12
C THR A 272 7.27 15.48 -2.58
N CYS A 273 6.96 16.41 -3.49
CA CYS A 273 7.28 16.24 -4.90
C CYS A 273 8.78 15.99 -5.08
N ARG A 274 9.16 14.99 -5.88
CA ARG A 274 10.57 14.70 -6.13
C ARG A 274 11.28 15.78 -6.92
N ASP A 275 10.59 16.35 -7.90
CA ASP A 275 11.20 17.29 -8.85
C ASP A 275 11.37 18.68 -8.24
N CYS A 276 10.30 19.25 -7.66
CA CYS A 276 10.32 20.62 -7.17
C CYS A 276 10.26 20.75 -5.64
N ARG A 277 10.28 19.63 -4.92
CA ARG A 277 10.23 19.56 -3.44
C ARG A 277 9.00 20.20 -2.79
N GLN A 278 7.96 20.53 -3.56
CA GLN A 278 6.71 21.04 -3.00
C GLN A 278 6.05 19.97 -2.11
N THR A 279 5.74 20.34 -0.87
CA THR A 279 5.03 19.50 0.08
C THR A 279 3.52 19.68 0.00
N LYS A 280 2.76 18.59 0.08
CA LYS A 280 1.30 18.59 0.17
C LYS A 280 0.86 17.54 1.16
N VAL A 281 0.00 17.92 2.11
CA VAL A 281 -0.63 16.96 3.01
C VAL A 281 -1.85 16.36 2.32
N VAL A 282 -1.86 15.04 2.21
CA VAL A 282 -2.92 14.25 1.59
C VAL A 282 -3.63 13.41 2.66
N ASN A 283 -4.95 13.41 2.60
CA ASN A 283 -5.79 12.56 3.43
C ASN A 283 -6.05 11.23 2.71
N LEU A 284 -5.27 10.20 3.03
CA LEU A 284 -5.43 8.87 2.45
C LEU A 284 -6.81 8.25 2.72
N ASP A 285 -7.44 8.53 3.86
CA ASP A 285 -8.78 8.01 4.15
C ASP A 285 -9.83 8.60 3.20
N LEU A 286 -9.72 9.91 2.93
CA LEU A 286 -10.56 10.58 1.94
C LEU A 286 -10.31 10.01 0.53
N GLN A 287 -9.06 9.72 0.19
CA GLN A 287 -8.73 9.09 -1.10
C GLN A 287 -9.29 7.68 -1.20
N ARG A 288 -9.10 6.83 -0.20
CA ARG A 288 -9.68 5.49 -0.13
C ARG A 288 -11.20 5.53 -0.24
N LEU A 289 -11.85 6.48 0.42
CA LEU A 289 -13.30 6.68 0.30
C LEU A 289 -13.72 7.13 -1.09
N ARG A 290 -12.97 8.06 -1.72
CA ARG A 290 -13.23 8.50 -3.10
C ARG A 290 -13.03 7.35 -4.09
N GLU A 291 -11.98 6.57 -3.93
CA GLU A 291 -11.67 5.43 -4.77
C GLU A 291 -12.74 4.34 -4.62
N ARG A 292 -13.13 3.99 -3.39
CA ARG A 292 -14.25 3.07 -3.13
C ARG A 292 -15.54 3.56 -3.79
N ARG A 293 -15.85 4.87 -3.70
CA ARG A 293 -17.03 5.46 -4.35
C ARG A 293 -16.93 5.42 -5.87
N ARG A 294 -15.75 5.66 -6.45
CA ARG A 294 -15.50 5.53 -7.89
C ARG A 294 -15.72 4.08 -8.35
N ARG A 295 -15.17 3.10 -7.63
CA ARG A 295 -15.35 1.67 -7.92
C ARG A 295 -16.81 1.23 -7.86
N LEU A 296 -17.55 1.65 -6.82
CA LEU A 296 -18.99 1.37 -6.72
C LEU A 296 -19.77 1.96 -7.91
N LYS A 297 -19.41 3.15 -8.37
CA LYS A 297 -20.00 3.74 -9.59
C LYS A 297 -19.66 2.94 -10.85
N THR A 298 -18.44 2.45 -10.99
CA THR A 298 -18.02 1.61 -12.13
C THR A 298 -18.74 0.27 -12.15
N ILE A 299 -18.89 -0.39 -11.00
CA ILE A 299 -19.67 -1.64 -10.90
C ILE A 299 -21.13 -1.37 -11.27
N GLN A 300 -21.70 -0.27 -10.77
CA GLN A 300 -23.08 0.11 -11.10
C GLN A 300 -23.25 0.44 -12.59
N SER A 301 -22.26 1.06 -13.25
CA SER A 301 -22.33 1.34 -14.69
C SER A 301 -22.21 0.07 -15.53
N VAL A 302 -21.35 -0.88 -15.14
CA VAL A 302 -21.23 -2.18 -15.81
C VAL A 302 -22.52 -2.99 -15.64
N LEU A 303 -23.09 -3.03 -14.44
CA LEU A 303 -24.37 -3.70 -14.21
C LEU A 303 -25.49 -3.06 -15.04
N ARG A 304 -25.51 -1.73 -15.17
CA ARG A 304 -26.50 -1.03 -16.01
C ARG A 304 -26.30 -1.34 -17.49
N ALA A 305 -25.06 -1.41 -17.98
CA ALA A 305 -24.75 -1.79 -19.36
C ALA A 305 -25.13 -3.25 -19.64
N ALA A 306 -24.95 -4.16 -18.69
CA ALA A 306 -25.36 -5.56 -18.83
C ALA A 306 -26.90 -5.75 -18.87
N HIS A 307 -27.69 -4.77 -18.43
CA HIS A 307 -29.16 -4.79 -18.50
C HIS A 307 -29.73 -4.04 -19.73
N SER A 308 -28.90 -3.69 -20.72
CA SER A 308 -29.42 -3.14 -21.99
C SER A 308 -30.28 -4.19 -22.71
N LYS A 309 -31.42 -3.73 -23.24
CA LYS A 309 -32.57 -4.53 -23.70
C LYS A 309 -32.29 -5.60 -24.78
N ASP A 310 -31.11 -5.58 -25.40
CA ASP A 310 -30.80 -6.46 -26.53
C ASP A 310 -29.99 -7.71 -26.15
N GLY A 311 -29.67 -7.93 -24.86
CA GLY A 311 -29.09 -9.18 -24.34
C GLY A 311 -27.65 -9.49 -24.77
N GLU A 312 -27.11 -8.81 -25.78
CA GLU A 312 -25.72 -8.99 -26.23
C GLU A 312 -24.76 -8.10 -25.44
N ILE A 313 -24.01 -8.71 -24.52
CA ILE A 313 -22.95 -8.06 -23.77
C ILE A 313 -21.74 -7.91 -24.70
N HIS A 314 -21.51 -6.70 -25.24
CA HIS A 314 -20.36 -6.44 -26.09
C HIS A 314 -19.07 -6.33 -25.26
N PRO A 315 -18.11 -7.27 -25.34
CA PRO A 315 -16.94 -7.32 -24.44
C PRO A 315 -16.08 -6.06 -24.53
N PHE A 316 -15.97 -5.48 -25.73
CA PHE A 316 -15.21 -4.26 -25.99
C PHE A 316 -15.77 -3.02 -25.28
N GLN A 317 -17.08 -2.95 -25.02
CA GLN A 317 -17.66 -1.84 -24.25
C GLN A 317 -17.33 -1.96 -22.76
N ILE A 318 -17.27 -3.19 -22.24
CA ILE A 318 -16.81 -3.47 -20.88
C ILE A 318 -15.34 -3.07 -20.75
N PHE A 319 -14.47 -3.54 -21.65
CA PHE A 319 -13.05 -3.16 -21.63
C PHE A 319 -12.85 -1.64 -21.80
N GLY A 320 -13.58 -1.00 -22.71
CA GLY A 320 -13.53 0.45 -22.91
C GLY A 320 -13.91 1.24 -21.66
N ALA A 321 -14.97 0.84 -20.96
CA ALA A 321 -15.35 1.44 -19.68
C ALA A 321 -14.27 1.24 -18.61
N PHE A 322 -13.69 0.04 -18.52
CA PHE A 322 -12.58 -0.23 -17.60
C PHE A 322 -11.32 0.59 -17.93
N PHE A 323 -10.96 0.77 -19.21
CA PHE A 323 -9.82 1.60 -19.62
C PHE A 323 -10.05 3.09 -19.39
N GLN A 324 -11.27 3.59 -19.64
CA GLN A 324 -11.62 4.99 -19.37
C GLN A 324 -11.61 5.28 -17.86
N HIS A 325 -12.07 4.35 -17.03
CA HIS A 325 -11.99 4.47 -15.57
C HIS A 325 -10.62 4.12 -14.98
N GLY A 326 -9.80 3.38 -15.73
CA GLY A 326 -8.42 3.01 -15.42
C GLY A 326 -7.41 4.12 -15.73
N LYS A 327 -7.86 5.31 -16.18
CA LYS A 327 -7.07 6.55 -16.00
C LYS A 327 -7.00 6.82 -14.51
N VAL A 328 -6.08 6.11 -13.85
CA VAL A 328 -5.71 6.27 -12.45
C VAL A 328 -5.27 7.72 -12.31
N GLU A 329 -6.17 8.57 -11.82
CA GLU A 329 -5.75 9.86 -11.30
C GLU A 329 -4.69 9.54 -10.24
N PRO A 330 -3.46 10.03 -10.43
CA PRO A 330 -2.39 9.71 -9.50
C PRO A 330 -2.77 10.21 -8.10
N ASP A 331 -2.37 9.45 -7.07
CA ASP A 331 -2.65 9.76 -5.67
C ASP A 331 -2.10 11.16 -5.30
N PHE A 332 -1.09 11.64 -6.02
CA PHE A 332 -0.51 12.96 -5.90
C PHE A 332 -0.32 13.61 -7.28
N ILE A 333 -0.66 14.90 -7.37
CA ILE A 333 -0.26 15.78 -8.48
C ILE A 333 0.33 17.02 -7.82
N CYS A 334 1.59 17.30 -8.13
CA CYS A 334 2.26 18.51 -7.72
C CYS A 334 1.60 19.72 -8.37
N SER A 335 1.18 20.71 -7.59
CA SER A 335 0.58 21.94 -8.15
C SER A 335 1.58 22.86 -8.85
N ARG A 336 2.89 22.66 -8.65
CA ARG A 336 3.95 23.51 -9.21
C ARG A 336 4.51 22.99 -10.53
N CYS A 337 4.79 21.70 -10.63
CA CYS A 337 5.42 21.09 -11.82
C CYS A 337 4.61 19.96 -12.44
N GLU A 338 3.38 19.71 -11.96
CA GLU A 338 2.49 18.65 -12.44
C GLU A 338 3.03 17.21 -12.32
N SER A 339 4.17 17.05 -11.66
CA SER A 339 4.74 15.74 -11.36
C SER A 339 3.78 14.89 -10.52
N THR A 340 3.73 13.62 -10.87
CA THR A 340 2.91 12.61 -10.19
C THR A 340 3.72 11.81 -9.17
N GLU A 341 5.04 12.06 -9.11
CA GLU A 341 5.94 11.40 -8.18
C GLU A 341 6.13 12.22 -6.91
N ALA A 342 5.90 11.56 -5.77
CA ALA A 342 6.17 12.13 -4.46
C ALA A 342 6.79 11.11 -3.53
N ASP A 343 7.61 11.61 -2.63
CA ASP A 343 8.02 10.88 -1.43
C ASP A 343 6.88 10.99 -0.42
N GLU A 344 6.23 9.85 -0.19
CA GLU A 344 5.12 9.70 0.75
C GLU A 344 5.65 9.42 2.15
N GLN A 345 5.12 10.14 3.13
CA GLN A 345 5.47 9.94 4.51
C GLN A 345 4.27 10.12 5.45
N PRO A 346 4.04 9.18 6.38
CA PRO A 346 3.04 9.39 7.42
C PRO A 346 3.44 10.56 8.32
N VAL A 347 2.49 11.46 8.56
CA VAL A 347 2.61 12.57 9.51
C VAL A 347 1.40 12.56 10.44
N THR A 348 1.61 13.01 11.66
CA THR A 348 0.57 13.16 12.69
C THR A 348 0.36 14.63 13.00
N PHE A 349 -0.77 15.01 13.57
CA PHE A 349 -1.03 16.39 13.98
C PHE A 349 -1.15 16.47 15.48
N CYS A 350 -0.50 17.47 16.09
CA CYS A 350 -0.58 17.69 17.52
C CYS A 350 -2.03 18.03 17.92
N PRO A 351 -2.64 17.33 18.89
CA PRO A 351 -3.97 17.67 19.39
C PRO A 351 -4.07 19.06 20.05
N GLY A 352 -2.98 19.53 20.67
CA GLY A 352 -2.91 20.84 21.32
C GLY A 352 -2.94 22.01 20.35
N CYS A 353 -1.92 22.15 19.50
CA CYS A 353 -1.77 23.30 18.60
C CYS A 353 -2.14 23.04 17.13
N GLY A 354 -2.41 21.79 16.73
CA GLY A 354 -2.65 21.43 15.33
C GLY A 354 -1.40 21.39 14.45
N ASP A 355 -0.20 21.56 15.01
CA ASP A 355 1.05 21.55 14.24
C ASP A 355 1.39 20.14 13.71
N MET A 356 2.03 20.10 12.54
CA MET A 356 2.38 18.87 11.84
C MET A 356 3.62 18.23 12.46
N ARG A 357 3.44 17.01 12.96
CA ARG A 357 4.48 16.20 13.59
C ARG A 357 5.00 15.16 12.64
N THR A 358 6.31 15.24 12.42
CA THR A 358 7.06 14.49 11.42
C THR A 358 8.16 13.63 12.08
N GLU A 359 8.34 13.79 13.38
CA GLU A 359 9.32 13.10 14.22
C GLU A 359 9.10 11.58 14.21
N GLY A 360 10.19 10.80 14.29
CA GLY A 360 10.14 9.34 14.32
C GLY A 360 9.44 8.82 15.57
N ALA A 361 9.71 9.45 16.71
CA ALA A 361 9.08 9.20 17.99
C ALA A 361 8.30 10.44 18.48
N LEU A 362 7.10 10.22 18.98
CA LEU A 362 6.26 11.25 19.56
C LEU A 362 6.37 11.16 21.08
N ILE A 363 7.13 12.08 21.69
CA ILE A 363 7.28 12.20 23.14
C ILE A 363 6.51 13.46 23.59
N SER A 364 6.99 14.63 23.18
CA SER A 364 6.33 15.93 23.41
C SER A 364 6.27 16.76 22.13
N CYS A 365 5.27 17.61 22.01
CA CYS A 365 5.15 18.58 20.92
C CYS A 365 6.17 19.71 21.08
N GLY A 366 7.05 19.91 20.09
CA GLY A 366 8.08 20.96 20.13
C GLY A 366 7.53 22.39 20.20
N GLU A 367 6.34 22.64 19.63
CA GLU A 367 5.75 23.99 19.59
C GLU A 367 4.94 24.35 20.84
N CYS A 368 4.12 23.42 21.36
CA CYS A 368 3.19 23.72 22.46
C CYS A 368 3.37 22.86 23.71
N GLY A 369 4.39 21.98 23.75
CA GLY A 369 4.70 21.14 24.90
C GLY A 369 3.66 20.04 25.20
N TYR A 370 2.69 19.80 24.31
CA TYR A 370 1.71 18.73 24.47
C TYR A 370 2.41 17.37 24.67
N ASP A 371 2.11 16.71 25.79
CA ASP A 371 2.62 15.38 26.12
C ASP A 371 1.86 14.29 25.36
N PHE A 372 2.53 13.62 24.43
CA PHE A 372 1.93 12.52 23.68
C PHE A 372 1.85 11.24 24.51
N GLU A 373 2.68 11.07 25.53
CA GLU A 373 2.65 9.87 26.38
C GLU A 373 1.40 9.82 27.25
N ALA A 374 0.85 10.98 27.63
CA ALA A 374 -0.46 11.08 28.29
C ALA A 374 -1.57 10.36 27.51
N LEU A 375 -1.48 10.27 26.17
CA LEU A 375 -2.45 9.54 25.35
C LEU A 375 -2.41 8.03 25.59
N VAL A 376 -1.34 7.48 26.12
CA VAL A 376 -1.17 6.05 26.41
C VAL A 376 -0.91 5.80 27.89
N ALA A 377 -1.15 6.79 28.75
CA ALA A 377 -1.12 6.61 30.19
C ALA A 377 -2.09 5.48 30.59
N GLY A 378 -1.56 4.45 31.26
CA GLY A 378 -2.32 3.27 31.67
C GLY A 378 -2.42 2.15 30.62
N LEU A 379 -1.75 2.26 29.47
CA LEU A 379 -1.63 1.14 28.54
C LEU A 379 -0.73 0.05 29.16
N ALA A 380 -1.34 -1.03 29.63
CA ALA A 380 -0.62 -2.24 29.99
C ALA A 380 -0.09 -2.90 28.70
N VAL A 381 1.23 -2.91 28.53
CA VAL A 381 1.86 -3.51 27.34
C VAL A 381 1.69 -5.02 27.39
N TRP A 382 2.07 -5.65 28.49
CA TRP A 382 2.05 -7.11 28.67
C TRP A 382 0.74 -7.57 29.28
N ASN A 383 0.09 -8.53 28.64
CA ASN A 383 -1.00 -9.26 29.25
C ASN A 383 -0.41 -10.41 30.07
N VAL A 384 -0.79 -10.49 31.34
CA VAL A 384 -0.43 -11.64 32.19
C VAL A 384 -1.16 -12.85 31.62
N ALA A 385 -0.40 -13.88 31.24
CA ALA A 385 -1.00 -15.16 30.85
C ALA A 385 -1.92 -15.62 31.98
N PRO A 386 -3.19 -16.00 31.69
CA PRO A 386 -3.98 -16.65 32.72
C PRO A 386 -3.17 -17.83 33.25
N PRO A 387 -3.05 -18.01 34.58
CA PRO A 387 -2.29 -19.10 35.14
C PRO A 387 -2.73 -20.39 34.44
N PRO A 388 -1.78 -21.25 34.01
CA PRO A 388 -2.13 -22.46 33.29
C PRO A 388 -3.22 -23.14 34.09
N ALA A 389 -4.36 -23.40 33.44
CA ALA A 389 -5.51 -24.01 34.12
C ALA A 389 -4.95 -25.20 34.90
N VAL A 390 -5.02 -25.12 36.23
CA VAL A 390 -4.52 -26.18 37.10
C VAL A 390 -5.27 -27.40 36.62
N VAL A 391 -4.60 -28.27 35.85
CA VAL A 391 -5.18 -29.52 35.43
C VAL A 391 -5.50 -30.20 36.76
N PRO A 392 -6.78 -30.35 37.13
CA PRO A 392 -7.10 -30.93 38.42
C PRO A 392 -6.35 -32.26 38.50
N PRO A 393 -5.71 -32.57 39.65
CA PRO A 393 -4.91 -33.78 39.80
C PRO A 393 -5.71 -34.93 39.21
N ALA A 394 -5.09 -35.66 38.28
CA ALA A 394 -5.73 -36.69 37.47
C ALA A 394 -6.73 -37.43 38.35
N VAL A 395 -8.03 -37.26 38.05
CA VAL A 395 -9.08 -37.98 38.76
C VAL A 395 -8.64 -39.45 38.74
N PRO A 396 -8.55 -40.13 39.89
CA PRO A 396 -8.13 -41.52 39.94
C PRO A 396 -8.93 -42.30 38.89
N PRO A 397 -8.31 -43.25 38.18
CA PRO A 397 -8.93 -43.93 37.06
C PRO A 397 -10.33 -44.37 37.47
N ALA A 398 -11.33 -43.82 36.78
CA ALA A 398 -12.71 -44.17 37.03
C ALA A 398 -12.84 -45.70 36.98
N PRO A 399 -13.65 -46.32 37.85
CA PRO A 399 -13.89 -47.75 37.79
C PRO A 399 -14.28 -48.14 36.36
N PRO A 400 -13.88 -49.33 35.89
CA PRO A 400 -14.09 -49.77 34.52
C PRO A 400 -15.55 -49.51 34.13
N ILE A 401 -15.72 -48.66 33.12
CA ILE A 401 -17.03 -48.35 32.57
C ILE A 401 -17.66 -49.70 32.17
N PRO A 402 -18.85 -50.05 32.69
CA PRO A 402 -19.54 -51.27 32.26
C PRO A 402 -19.69 -51.26 30.74
N PRO A 403 -19.63 -52.44 30.08
CA PRO A 403 -19.66 -52.53 28.62
C PRO A 403 -20.85 -51.73 28.08
N VAL A 404 -20.54 -50.70 27.28
CA VAL A 404 -21.55 -49.92 26.57
C VAL A 404 -22.38 -50.91 25.73
N PRO A 405 -23.72 -50.92 25.84
CA PRO A 405 -24.56 -51.75 25.01
C PRO A 405 -24.20 -51.51 23.54
N LEU A 406 -23.91 -52.61 22.82
CA LEU A 406 -23.70 -52.60 21.38
C LEU A 406 -24.83 -51.81 20.72
N VAL A 407 -24.50 -50.61 20.23
CA VAL A 407 -25.41 -49.85 19.37
C VAL A 407 -25.70 -50.76 18.16
N PRO A 408 -26.98 -51.05 17.87
CA PRO A 408 -27.32 -51.89 16.73
C PRO A 408 -26.74 -51.30 15.44
N PRO A 409 -26.33 -52.16 14.49
CA PRO A 409 -25.72 -51.71 13.25
C PRO A 409 -26.67 -50.74 12.52
N VAL A 410 -26.14 -49.57 12.18
CA VAL A 410 -26.82 -48.61 11.32
C VAL A 410 -27.15 -49.33 10.00
N PRO A 411 -28.41 -49.32 9.54
CA PRO A 411 -28.79 -49.97 8.30
C PRO A 411 -28.00 -49.38 7.12
N PRO A 412 -27.67 -50.19 6.11
CA PRO A 412 -26.94 -49.72 4.94
C PRO A 412 -27.72 -48.60 4.25
N ILE A 413 -27.02 -47.51 3.96
CA ILE A 413 -27.54 -46.39 3.17
C ILE A 413 -27.95 -46.96 1.79
N PRO A 414 -29.18 -46.70 1.32
CA PRO A 414 -29.62 -47.17 0.01
C PRO A 414 -28.73 -46.60 -1.11
N PRO A 415 -28.43 -47.38 -2.16
CA PRO A 415 -27.60 -46.92 -3.26
C PRO A 415 -28.24 -45.70 -3.93
N VAL A 416 -27.50 -44.60 -4.00
CA VAL A 416 -27.87 -43.43 -4.80
C VAL A 416 -27.94 -43.87 -6.26
N PRO A 417 -29.04 -43.59 -6.99
CA PRO A 417 -29.15 -43.93 -8.41
C PRO A 417 -28.01 -43.31 -9.21
N LEU A 418 -27.26 -44.16 -9.92
CA LEU A 418 -26.28 -43.74 -10.91
C LEU A 418 -26.97 -42.89 -11.97
N VAL A 419 -26.65 -41.60 -12.00
CA VAL A 419 -27.03 -40.71 -13.10
C VAL A 419 -26.40 -41.29 -14.38
N PRO A 420 -27.19 -41.55 -15.44
CA PRO A 420 -26.66 -42.11 -16.68
C PRO A 420 -25.62 -41.16 -17.29
N PRO A 421 -24.57 -41.71 -17.93
CA PRO A 421 -23.58 -40.89 -18.63
C PRO A 421 -24.26 -40.10 -19.74
N VAL A 422 -24.13 -38.78 -19.68
CA VAL A 422 -24.52 -37.87 -20.77
C VAL A 422 -23.69 -38.27 -22.00
N PRO A 423 -24.32 -38.53 -23.17
CA PRO A 423 -23.60 -38.89 -24.38
C PRO A 423 -22.65 -37.76 -24.79
N PRO A 424 -21.46 -38.08 -25.34
CA PRO A 424 -20.55 -37.08 -25.84
C PRO A 424 -21.23 -36.28 -26.97
N VAL A 425 -21.41 -34.98 -26.76
CA VAL A 425 -21.80 -34.05 -27.82
C VAL A 425 -20.68 -34.07 -28.86
N ALA A 426 -21.02 -34.47 -30.09
CA ALA A 426 -20.10 -34.47 -31.21
C ALA A 426 -19.54 -33.05 -31.42
N PRO A 427 -18.22 -32.89 -31.62
CA PRO A 427 -17.65 -31.58 -31.92
C PRO A 427 -18.27 -31.05 -33.22
N PRO A 428 -18.60 -29.74 -33.29
CA PRO A 428 -19.03 -29.13 -34.53
C PRO A 428 -17.94 -29.30 -35.59
N ALA A 429 -18.36 -29.58 -36.82
CA ALA A 429 -17.47 -29.74 -37.97
C ALA A 429 -16.57 -28.49 -38.12
N PRO A 430 -15.29 -28.67 -38.52
CA PRO A 430 -14.38 -27.56 -38.74
C PRO A 430 -14.97 -26.62 -39.80
N VAL A 431 -15.22 -25.38 -39.39
CA VAL A 431 -15.57 -24.29 -40.30
C VAL A 431 -14.36 -24.04 -41.20
N ALA A 432 -14.59 -24.06 -42.51
CA ALA A 432 -13.55 -23.83 -43.51
C ALA A 432 -12.86 -22.48 -43.26
N PRO A 433 -11.54 -22.39 -43.48
CA PRO A 433 -10.82 -21.13 -43.33
C PRO A 433 -11.39 -20.08 -44.29
N PRO A 434 -11.57 -18.83 -43.85
CA PRO A 434 -11.96 -17.76 -44.76
C PRO A 434 -10.89 -17.56 -45.82
N SER A 435 -11.33 -17.40 -47.07
CA SER A 435 -10.47 -17.08 -48.21
C SER A 435 -9.57 -15.88 -47.91
N PRO A 436 -8.32 -15.86 -48.39
CA PRO A 436 -7.39 -14.77 -48.14
C PRO A 436 -7.95 -13.47 -48.71
N VAL A 437 -8.22 -12.51 -47.83
CA VAL A 437 -8.52 -11.13 -48.21
C VAL A 437 -7.25 -10.55 -48.81
N VAL A 438 -7.34 -10.20 -50.10
CA VAL A 438 -6.30 -9.46 -50.82
C VAL A 438 -6.05 -8.14 -50.10
N ALA A 439 -4.83 -7.97 -49.58
CA ALA A 439 -4.40 -6.74 -48.93
C ALA A 439 -4.51 -5.56 -49.92
N PRO A 440 -5.15 -4.44 -49.55
CA PRO A 440 -5.13 -3.25 -50.38
C PRO A 440 -3.69 -2.72 -50.50
N ARG A 441 -3.33 -2.39 -51.73
CA ARG A 441 -2.02 -1.83 -52.12
C ARG A 441 -1.73 -0.58 -51.28
N PRO A 442 -0.51 -0.42 -50.72
CA PRO A 442 -0.15 0.79 -49.98
C PRO A 442 -0.29 2.02 -50.88
N ALA A 443 -1.12 2.97 -50.46
CA ALA A 443 -1.19 4.28 -51.09
C ALA A 443 0.12 5.02 -50.84
N VAL A 444 0.77 5.45 -51.92
CA VAL A 444 1.96 6.30 -51.87
C VAL A 444 1.57 7.64 -51.22
N PRO A 445 2.21 8.06 -50.12
CA PRO A 445 1.92 9.36 -49.53
C PRO A 445 2.35 10.48 -50.49
N ALA A 446 1.44 11.43 -50.70
CA ALA A 446 1.73 12.65 -51.43
C ALA A 446 2.81 13.48 -50.70
N PRO A 447 3.69 14.20 -51.43
CA PRO A 447 4.71 15.03 -50.81
C PRO A 447 4.09 16.15 -49.97
N PRO A 448 4.73 16.53 -48.85
CA PRO A 448 4.22 17.57 -47.97
C PRO A 448 4.19 18.91 -48.69
N ALA A 449 3.03 19.59 -48.64
CA ALA A 449 2.89 20.95 -49.10
C ALA A 449 3.71 21.89 -48.20
N VAL A 450 4.57 22.69 -48.84
CA VAL A 450 5.39 23.72 -48.20
C VAL A 450 4.46 24.82 -47.68
N PRO A 451 4.47 25.14 -46.37
CA PRO A 451 3.70 26.26 -45.84
C PRO A 451 4.30 27.61 -46.29
N PRO A 452 3.47 28.63 -46.55
CA PRO A 452 3.96 29.96 -46.92
C PRO A 452 4.67 30.64 -45.74
N MET A 453 5.76 31.35 -46.05
CA MET A 453 6.55 32.11 -45.08
C MET A 453 5.70 33.22 -44.41
N PRO A 454 5.77 33.38 -43.08
CA PRO A 454 5.22 34.55 -42.42
C PRO A 454 6.08 35.79 -42.71
N ALA A 455 5.41 36.91 -42.96
CA ALA A 455 6.01 38.22 -43.13
C ALA A 455 6.82 38.66 -41.89
N THR A 456 7.89 39.38 -42.17
CA THR A 456 8.81 40.05 -41.24
C THR A 456 8.09 40.87 -40.17
N VAL A 457 8.30 40.50 -38.91
CA VAL A 457 7.94 41.27 -37.71
C VAL A 457 9.06 42.29 -37.42
N PRO A 458 8.75 43.58 -37.15
CA PRO A 458 9.76 44.59 -36.88
C PRO A 458 10.46 44.38 -35.52
N THR A 459 11.75 44.72 -35.52
CA THR A 459 12.71 44.66 -34.41
C THR A 459 12.25 45.47 -33.20
N PRO A 460 12.19 44.91 -31.98
CA PRO A 460 11.99 45.70 -30.76
C PRO A 460 13.30 46.32 -30.29
N THR A 461 13.19 47.61 -29.94
CA THR A 461 14.21 48.45 -29.30
C THR A 461 14.65 47.90 -27.95
N ALA A 462 15.91 48.14 -27.59
CA ALA A 462 16.59 47.65 -26.39
C ALA A 462 15.85 47.95 -25.07
N PRO A 463 15.87 47.03 -24.08
CA PRO A 463 15.28 47.26 -22.78
C PRO A 463 16.21 48.09 -21.89
N THR A 464 15.66 49.16 -21.32
CA THR A 464 16.24 49.93 -20.22
C THR A 464 16.37 49.06 -18.97
N ALA A 465 17.46 49.22 -18.24
CA ALA A 465 17.79 48.46 -17.02
C ALA A 465 16.69 48.53 -15.95
N PRO A 466 16.36 47.41 -15.27
CA PRO A 466 15.38 47.41 -14.18
C PRO A 466 15.97 48.01 -12.90
N THR A 467 15.23 48.97 -12.34
CA THR A 467 15.40 49.52 -11.00
C THR A 467 15.24 48.42 -9.94
N ALA A 468 16.07 48.47 -8.90
CA ALA A 468 16.08 47.52 -7.78
C ALA A 468 14.68 47.32 -7.15
N PRO A 469 14.35 46.10 -6.70
CA PRO A 469 13.06 45.82 -6.07
C PRO A 469 12.95 46.49 -4.70
N THR A 470 11.89 47.26 -4.53
CA THR A 470 11.44 47.80 -3.24
C THR A 470 11.13 46.64 -2.28
N ALA A 471 11.59 46.77 -1.04
CA ALA A 471 11.36 45.82 0.05
C ALA A 471 9.85 45.52 0.24
N PRO A 472 9.48 44.29 0.66
CA PRO A 472 8.09 43.94 0.93
C PRO A 472 7.52 44.83 2.06
N PRO A 473 6.24 45.22 1.98
CA PRO A 473 5.59 45.97 3.05
C PRO A 473 5.64 45.13 4.34
N GLY A 474 6.20 45.72 5.39
CA GLY A 474 6.29 45.10 6.70
C GLY A 474 4.90 44.72 7.22
N PHE A 475 4.82 43.55 7.86
CA PHE A 475 3.67 43.14 8.64
C PHE A 475 3.40 44.21 9.70
N GLY A 476 2.32 44.95 9.55
CA GLY A 476 1.80 45.81 10.61
C GLY A 476 1.41 44.96 11.83
N PRO A 477 1.38 45.57 13.04
CA PRO A 477 0.92 44.89 14.24
C PRO A 477 -0.52 44.37 14.05
N PRO A 478 -0.90 43.27 14.75
CA PRO A 478 -2.23 42.70 14.64
C PRO A 478 -3.26 43.77 14.96
N SER A 479 -4.17 44.00 14.02
CA SER A 479 -5.37 44.82 14.21
C SER A 479 -6.19 44.22 15.36
N GLU A 480 -6.06 44.81 16.55
CA GLU A 480 -6.96 44.63 17.68
C GLU A 480 -8.37 45.03 17.23
N GLY A 481 -9.32 44.08 17.19
CA GLY A 481 -10.72 44.45 17.00
C GLY A 481 -11.65 43.47 16.29
N PHE A 482 -11.20 42.29 15.84
CA PHE A 482 -12.16 41.27 15.37
C PHE A 482 -12.83 40.60 16.58
N ALA A 483 -13.96 41.17 17.00
CA ALA A 483 -14.89 40.49 17.91
C ALA A 483 -15.24 39.12 17.32
N PRO A 484 -15.14 38.03 18.10
CA PRO A 484 -15.49 36.71 17.61
C PRO A 484 -16.95 36.71 17.14
N PRO A 485 -17.28 36.02 16.03
CA PRO A 485 -18.65 35.93 15.55
C PRO A 485 -19.54 35.37 16.67
N PRO A 486 -20.78 35.86 16.80
CA PRO A 486 -21.68 35.40 17.85
C PRO A 486 -21.88 33.88 17.75
N PRO A 487 -21.88 33.15 18.88
CA PRO A 487 -22.04 31.71 18.87
C PRO A 487 -23.39 31.31 18.24
N PRO A 488 -23.41 30.26 17.41
CA PRO A 488 -24.60 29.89 16.65
C PRO A 488 -25.73 29.45 17.60
N THR A 489 -26.97 29.76 17.22
CA THR A 489 -28.18 29.49 18.02
C THR A 489 -28.92 28.24 17.53
N CYS A 490 -29.45 27.47 18.48
CA CYS A 490 -30.29 26.31 18.18
C CYS A 490 -31.61 26.76 17.56
N ALA A 491 -31.97 26.23 16.39
CA ALA A 491 -33.19 26.60 15.68
C ALA A 491 -34.48 26.17 16.40
N ILE A 492 -34.40 25.30 17.43
CA ILE A 492 -35.55 24.83 18.21
C ILE A 492 -35.72 25.62 19.51
N CYS A 493 -34.65 25.81 20.29
CA CYS A 493 -34.74 26.45 21.61
C CYS A 493 -34.20 27.88 21.67
N GLY A 494 -33.58 28.39 20.60
CA GLY A 494 -33.04 29.76 20.52
C GLY A 494 -31.75 30.01 21.32
N ILE A 495 -31.30 29.06 22.14
CA ILE A 495 -30.09 29.20 22.98
C ILE A 495 -28.82 29.03 22.12
N SER A 496 -27.78 29.83 22.39
CA SER A 496 -26.47 29.73 21.75
C SER A 496 -25.64 28.57 22.31
N TYR A 497 -24.98 27.82 21.44
CA TYR A 497 -24.11 26.71 21.82
C TYR A 497 -22.77 26.78 21.08
N PRO A 498 -21.68 26.29 21.71
CA PRO A 498 -20.38 26.20 21.04
C PRO A 498 -20.36 25.18 19.90
N VAL A 499 -21.28 24.20 19.92
CA VAL A 499 -21.43 23.17 18.88
C VAL A 499 -22.92 22.91 18.64
N LEU A 500 -23.34 22.99 17.38
CA LEU A 500 -24.67 22.59 16.92
C LEU A 500 -24.57 21.46 15.90
N TRP A 501 -25.61 20.65 15.81
CA TRP A 501 -25.74 19.56 14.84
C TRP A 501 -26.64 20.00 13.69
N ALA A 502 -26.24 19.77 12.45
CA ALA A 502 -27.14 19.92 11.31
C ALA A 502 -27.94 18.63 11.11
N VAL A 503 -29.27 18.75 11.16
CA VAL A 503 -30.20 17.65 10.86
C VAL A 503 -31.05 18.04 9.66
N GLN A 504 -31.35 17.08 8.79
CA GLN A 504 -32.31 17.27 7.70
C GLN A 504 -33.70 16.87 8.21
N VAL A 505 -34.65 17.78 8.16
CA VAL A 505 -36.05 17.52 8.52
C VAL A 505 -36.86 17.42 7.23
N LEU A 506 -37.64 16.35 7.10
CA LEU A 506 -38.61 16.19 6.01
C LEU A 506 -39.81 17.08 6.32
N ASP A 507 -39.86 18.25 5.69
CA ASP A 507 -40.99 19.16 5.76
C ASP A 507 -41.52 19.39 4.34
N GLY A 508 -42.39 18.47 3.89
CA GLY A 508 -42.83 18.39 2.50
C GLY A 508 -41.84 17.68 1.56
N PRO A 509 -41.92 17.91 0.23
CA PRO A 509 -41.10 17.21 -0.77
C PRO A 509 -39.62 17.61 -0.75
N ASN A 510 -39.25 18.68 -0.05
CA ASN A 510 -37.89 19.19 0.00
C ASN A 510 -37.35 19.10 1.44
N PRO A 511 -36.26 18.35 1.69
CA PRO A 511 -35.64 18.30 3.00
C PRO A 511 -35.01 19.66 3.33
N ARG A 512 -35.26 20.17 4.55
CA ARG A 512 -34.67 21.41 5.05
C ARG A 512 -33.60 21.14 6.12
N PRO A 513 -32.42 21.77 6.05
CA PRO A 513 -31.42 21.67 7.11
C PRO A 513 -31.85 22.50 8.32
N LEU A 514 -31.66 21.96 9.52
CA LEU A 514 -31.96 22.60 10.80
C LEU A 514 -30.77 22.41 11.76
N THR A 515 -30.37 23.45 12.48
CA THR A 515 -29.29 23.37 13.47
C THR A 515 -29.85 23.14 14.89
N VAL A 516 -29.43 22.06 15.55
CA VAL A 516 -29.98 21.65 16.86
C VAL A 516 -28.89 21.38 17.89
N CYS A 517 -29.17 21.67 19.17
CA CYS A 517 -28.19 21.57 20.26
C CYS A 517 -28.01 20.17 20.86
N ARG A 518 -28.95 19.22 20.63
CA ARG A 518 -28.96 17.85 21.18
C ARG A 518 -28.99 17.74 22.73
N THR A 519 -28.92 18.85 23.47
CA THR A 519 -28.88 18.87 24.95
C THR A 519 -30.23 18.65 25.63
N SER A 520 -31.35 18.82 24.92
CA SER A 520 -32.69 18.49 25.45
C SER A 520 -33.42 17.52 24.53
N GLN A 521 -34.25 16.63 25.11
CA GLN A 521 -35.10 15.70 24.35
C GLN A 521 -36.02 16.44 23.36
N ARG A 522 -36.45 17.67 23.68
CA ARG A 522 -37.24 18.52 22.78
C ARG A 522 -36.45 19.01 21.56
N CYS A 523 -35.13 19.15 21.67
CA CYS A 523 -34.24 19.60 20.59
C CYS A 523 -33.58 18.44 19.82
N SER A 524 -34.02 17.20 20.06
CA SER A 524 -33.53 16.01 19.38
C SER A 524 -34.71 15.29 18.71
N PRO A 525 -35.31 15.87 17.64
CA PRO A 525 -36.36 15.17 16.90
C PRO A 525 -35.83 13.80 16.42
N PRO A 526 -36.67 12.77 16.37
CA PRO A 526 -36.26 11.45 15.90
C PRO A 526 -35.72 11.57 14.47
N SER A 527 -34.41 11.40 14.32
CA SER A 527 -33.76 11.51 13.02
C SER A 527 -33.80 10.16 12.31
N VAL A 528 -34.30 10.15 11.08
CA VAL A 528 -34.29 8.97 10.21
C VAL A 528 -32.90 8.75 9.58
N ALA A 529 -31.97 9.69 9.76
CA ALA A 529 -30.60 9.64 9.25
C ALA A 529 -29.58 9.78 10.38
N THR A 530 -28.41 9.16 10.23
CA THR A 530 -27.34 9.24 11.22
C THR A 530 -26.77 10.67 11.27
N PRO A 531 -26.67 11.31 12.45
CA PRO A 531 -26.21 12.70 12.54
C PRO A 531 -24.78 12.85 12.04
N VAL A 532 -24.55 13.87 11.21
CA VAL A 532 -23.23 14.23 10.68
C VAL A 532 -22.69 15.43 11.46
N ARG A 533 -21.51 15.27 12.08
CA ARG A 533 -20.84 16.34 12.82
C ARG A 533 -20.20 17.31 11.81
N ILE A 534 -20.66 18.55 11.77
CA ILE A 534 -20.02 19.63 11.00
C ILE A 534 -19.02 20.33 11.94
N ARG A 535 -17.75 20.43 11.52
CA ARG A 535 -16.76 21.26 12.21
C ARG A 535 -16.91 22.69 11.68
N THR A 536 -17.28 23.63 12.54
CA THR A 536 -17.13 25.07 12.31
C THR A 536 -15.73 25.50 12.66
#